data_AF-A0AAD0VBD9-F1
#
_entry.id   AF-A0AAD0VBD9-F1
#
_cell.length_a   1.000
_cell.length_b   1.000
_cell.length_c   1.000
_cell.angle_alpha   90.00
_cell.angle_beta   90.00
_cell.angle_gamma   90.00
#
_symmetry.space_group_name_H-M   'P 1'
#
loop_
_entity.id
_entity.type
_entity.pdbx_description
1 polymer ?
#
loop_
_entity_poly.entity_id
_entity_poly.type
_entity_poly.pdbx_seq_one_letter_code
_entity_poly.pdbx_strand_id
1 'polypeptide(L)'
;MNKMMKYVLGFVGIFLAALVCVFGIVKYEEYKEQNTINESANLGNVNKQDLSKETTVILEKINNTTDIENLKSLINLDNYTIGTINNYNSRLSYAVDNSSGEDKIVVKTGGYYKDNKAIDINRWIGIYKVGNNKLEKTNDNIEDLKTKTKDKLKWNNINLKNTKHNRQAAYETVRTYLFHIHDKKGYKLQPVTLFGYLPDPDKRIQGTGDITGFTVISLQELTDIYNTVYPDTYNDSQVKDDIINVIKNSNTKEMYKEIDDSFEKNGKTMLSDIKLGETVFFKKDNIYLTAMGGIGGASPISPSEDLSQYKEDGERIIVPIIDISKNGRVDGEYILRLNNKHYEGGNSPSKYYIEEIR
;
A
#
# COMPACT_ATOMS: atom_id res chain seq x y z
N MET A 1 -18.05 8.25 -54.72
CA MET A 1 -18.69 8.63 -53.44
C MET A 1 -19.38 9.98 -53.61
N ASN A 2 -20.72 10.02 -53.52
CA ASN A 2 -21.52 11.21 -53.81
C ASN A 2 -21.16 12.35 -52.84
N LYS A 3 -21.11 13.62 -53.31
CA LYS A 3 -20.70 14.78 -52.48
C LYS A 3 -21.49 14.86 -51.17
N MET A 4 -22.79 14.53 -51.23
CA MET A 4 -23.68 14.49 -50.08
C MET A 4 -23.25 13.48 -48.99
N MET A 5 -22.64 12.35 -49.38
CA MET A 5 -22.18 11.31 -48.45
C MET A 5 -20.89 11.70 -47.70
N LYS A 6 -20.05 12.56 -48.30
CA LYS A 6 -18.87 13.13 -47.62
C LYS A 6 -19.27 14.13 -46.53
N TYR A 7 -20.29 14.95 -46.77
CA TYR A 7 -20.80 15.89 -45.76
C TYR A 7 -21.44 15.17 -44.58
N VAL A 8 -22.21 14.10 -44.82
CA VAL A 8 -22.82 13.31 -43.74
C VAL A 8 -21.76 12.59 -42.91
N LEU A 9 -20.76 11.94 -43.53
CA LEU A 9 -19.67 11.30 -42.77
C LEU A 9 -18.82 12.31 -41.98
N GLY A 10 -18.53 13.49 -42.57
CA GLY A 10 -17.80 14.55 -41.88
C GLY A 10 -18.56 15.08 -40.67
N PHE A 11 -19.88 15.24 -40.78
CA PHE A 11 -20.73 15.69 -39.69
C PHE A 11 -20.82 14.65 -38.56
N VAL A 12 -20.97 13.36 -38.90
CA VAL A 12 -20.96 12.27 -37.91
C VAL A 12 -19.63 12.18 -37.17
N GLY A 13 -18.50 12.37 -37.87
CA GLY A 13 -17.17 12.38 -37.24
C GLY A 13 -16.99 13.53 -36.26
N ILE A 14 -17.41 14.75 -36.62
CA ILE A 14 -17.35 15.92 -35.74
C ILE A 14 -18.29 15.75 -34.53
N PHE A 15 -19.48 15.20 -34.75
CA PHE A 15 -20.45 14.97 -33.68
C PHE A 15 -19.97 13.93 -32.67
N LEU A 16 -19.34 12.84 -33.14
CA LEU A 16 -18.72 11.84 -32.26
C LEU A 16 -17.53 12.41 -31.49
N ALA A 17 -16.68 13.23 -32.12
CA ALA A 17 -15.57 13.89 -31.43
C ALA A 17 -16.07 14.85 -30.35
N ALA A 18 -17.11 15.64 -30.63
CA ALA A 18 -17.73 16.53 -29.66
C ALA A 18 -18.36 15.76 -28.49
N LEU A 19 -19.03 14.63 -28.74
CA LEU A 19 -19.57 13.77 -27.69
C LEU A 19 -18.46 13.19 -26.81
N VAL A 20 -17.33 12.74 -27.37
CA VAL A 20 -16.19 12.24 -26.58
C VAL A 20 -15.54 13.36 -25.76
N CYS A 21 -15.41 14.57 -26.31
CA CYS A 21 -14.90 15.73 -25.56
C CYS A 21 -15.84 16.14 -24.43
N VAL A 22 -17.15 16.17 -24.65
CA VAL A 22 -18.14 16.51 -23.61
C VAL A 22 -18.19 15.42 -22.54
N PHE A 23 -18.15 14.13 -22.92
CA PHE A 23 -18.09 13.03 -21.95
C PHE A 23 -16.79 13.04 -21.14
N GLY A 24 -15.66 13.38 -21.77
CA GLY A 24 -14.37 13.56 -21.10
C GLY A 24 -14.36 14.74 -20.13
N ILE A 25 -14.99 15.86 -20.48
CA ILE A 25 -15.12 17.04 -19.60
C ILE A 25 -16.06 16.74 -18.43
N VAL A 26 -17.22 16.10 -18.66
CA VAL A 26 -18.14 15.71 -17.58
C VAL A 26 -17.46 14.72 -16.61
N LYS A 27 -16.72 13.73 -17.13
CA LYS A 27 -15.93 12.82 -16.29
C LYS A 27 -14.82 13.54 -15.52
N TYR A 28 -14.18 14.54 -16.12
CA TYR A 28 -13.14 15.34 -15.48
C TYR A 28 -13.71 16.29 -14.40
N GLU A 29 -14.88 16.88 -14.64
CA GLU A 29 -15.59 17.73 -13.67
C GLU A 29 -16.19 16.90 -12.53
N GLU A 30 -16.80 15.73 -12.79
CA GLU A 30 -17.20 14.78 -11.73
C GLU A 30 -16.00 14.32 -10.90
N TYR A 31 -14.86 14.06 -11.53
CA TYR A 31 -13.61 13.71 -10.82
C TYR A 31 -13.05 14.88 -10.01
N LYS A 32 -13.26 16.12 -10.44
CA LYS A 32 -12.82 17.32 -9.73
C LYS A 32 -13.76 17.71 -8.59
N GLU A 33 -15.08 17.56 -8.76
CA GLU A 33 -16.06 17.75 -7.69
C GLU A 33 -15.94 16.68 -6.60
N GLN A 34 -15.58 15.43 -6.96
CA GLN A 34 -15.20 14.41 -5.96
C GLN A 34 -13.87 14.71 -5.24
N ASN A 35 -12.96 15.47 -5.86
CA ASN A 35 -11.63 15.80 -5.30
C ASN A 35 -11.56 17.17 -4.61
N THR A 36 -12.64 17.94 -4.55
CA THR A 36 -12.77 19.05 -3.60
C THR A 36 -13.05 18.50 -2.21
N ILE A 37 -12.02 17.94 -1.58
CA ILE A 37 -12.03 17.61 -0.16
C ILE A 37 -11.98 18.95 0.59
N ASN A 38 -13.12 19.37 1.12
CA ASN A 38 -13.15 20.35 2.20
C ASN A 38 -12.24 19.82 3.32
N GLU A 39 -11.18 20.56 3.65
CA GLU A 39 -10.24 20.26 4.75
C GLU A 39 -10.90 20.22 6.15
N SER A 40 -12.22 20.41 6.24
CA SER A 40 -13.03 20.29 7.46
C SER A 40 -13.80 18.97 7.58
N ALA A 41 -13.68 18.04 6.63
CA ALA A 41 -14.44 16.76 6.63
C ALA A 41 -13.71 15.57 7.30
N ASN A 42 -12.56 15.80 7.96
CA ASN A 42 -11.79 14.75 8.65
C ASN A 42 -12.44 14.19 9.94
N LEU A 43 -13.68 14.56 10.23
CA LEU A 43 -14.54 13.83 11.17
C LEU A 43 -15.44 12.90 10.37
N GLY A 44 -14.86 11.91 9.70
CA GLY A 44 -15.64 10.86 9.07
C GLY A 44 -16.51 10.19 10.13
N ASN A 45 -17.83 10.45 10.11
CA ASN A 45 -18.87 9.83 10.95
C ASN A 45 -18.30 9.11 12.17
N VAL A 46 -17.84 9.91 13.14
CA VAL A 46 -17.80 9.48 14.53
C VAL A 46 -19.26 9.25 14.85
N ASN A 47 -19.66 8.01 15.19
CA ASN A 47 -20.88 7.84 15.99
C ASN A 47 -20.82 8.96 17.01
N LYS A 48 -21.82 9.86 17.05
CA LYS A 48 -21.93 10.90 18.10
C LYS A 48 -22.08 10.20 19.45
N GLN A 49 -21.01 9.58 19.93
CA GLN A 49 -20.70 9.41 21.32
C GLN A 49 -20.05 10.72 21.70
N ASP A 50 -20.58 11.35 22.74
CA ASP A 50 -20.10 12.62 23.25
C ASP A 50 -18.67 12.43 23.78
N LEU A 51 -17.68 12.48 22.87
CA LEU A 51 -16.29 12.55 23.22
C LEU A 51 -16.11 13.76 24.12
N SER A 52 -15.23 13.63 25.10
CA SER A 52 -14.89 14.76 25.93
C SER A 52 -14.34 15.91 25.06
N LYS A 53 -14.57 17.15 25.49
CA LYS A 53 -14.01 18.33 24.81
C LYS A 53 -12.49 18.23 24.71
N GLU A 54 -11.83 17.71 25.73
CA GLU A 54 -10.38 17.52 25.76
C GLU A 54 -9.92 16.48 24.74
N THR A 55 -10.63 15.34 24.64
CA THR A 55 -10.40 14.32 23.61
C THR A 55 -10.50 14.92 22.21
N THR A 56 -11.57 15.67 21.95
CA THR A 56 -11.80 16.31 20.64
C THR A 56 -10.64 17.23 20.26
N VAL A 57 -10.20 18.11 21.16
CA VAL A 57 -9.07 19.03 20.92
C VAL A 57 -7.76 18.29 20.65
N ILE A 58 -7.50 17.17 21.35
CA ILE A 58 -6.30 16.38 21.12
C ILE A 58 -6.33 15.67 19.77
N LEU A 59 -7.48 15.12 19.37
CA LEU A 59 -7.62 14.48 18.07
C LEU A 59 -7.45 15.49 16.92
N GLU A 60 -7.97 16.72 17.06
CA GLU A 60 -7.69 17.80 16.10
C GLU A 60 -6.19 18.10 16.00
N LYS A 61 -5.47 18.19 17.13
CA LYS A 61 -4.01 18.38 17.11
C LYS A 61 -3.28 17.22 16.42
N ILE A 62 -3.67 15.98 16.69
CA ILE A 62 -3.09 14.79 16.06
C ILE A 62 -3.31 14.82 14.54
N ASN A 63 -4.54 15.12 14.10
CA ASN A 63 -4.89 15.16 12.68
C ASN A 63 -4.20 16.27 11.91
N ASN A 64 -3.91 17.39 12.57
CA ASN A 64 -3.18 18.52 11.99
C ASN A 64 -1.65 18.38 12.11
N THR A 65 -1.16 17.35 12.81
CA THR A 65 0.28 17.12 12.98
C THR A 65 0.83 16.29 11.82
N THR A 66 1.73 16.88 11.05
CA THR A 66 2.48 16.19 9.98
C THR A 66 3.93 15.91 10.36
N ASP A 67 4.41 16.46 11.48
CA ASP A 67 5.80 16.33 11.93
C ASP A 67 5.92 15.34 13.10
N ILE A 68 6.92 14.46 13.04
CA ILE A 68 7.12 13.41 14.04
C ILE A 68 7.57 13.96 15.40
N GLU A 69 8.34 15.06 15.45
CA GLU A 69 8.78 15.64 16.72
C GLU A 69 7.61 16.31 17.46
N ASN A 70 6.73 16.98 16.71
CA ASN A 70 5.47 17.49 17.24
C ASN A 70 4.60 16.34 17.76
N LEU A 71 4.46 15.25 16.99
CA LEU A 71 3.67 14.09 17.42
C LEU A 71 4.25 13.44 18.67
N LYS A 72 5.58 13.32 18.77
CA LYS A 72 6.29 12.80 19.94
C LYS A 72 6.00 13.61 21.22
N SER A 73 5.75 14.91 21.08
CA SER A 73 5.38 15.77 22.22
C SER A 73 3.92 15.56 22.68
N LEU A 74 3.05 15.14 21.76
CA LEU A 74 1.63 14.85 22.00
C LEU A 74 1.41 13.42 22.48
N ILE A 75 2.19 12.48 21.94
CA ILE A 75 2.15 11.05 22.20
C ILE A 75 3.56 10.63 22.59
N ASN A 76 3.76 10.15 23.81
CA ASN A 76 5.07 9.68 24.27
C ASN A 76 5.48 8.36 23.60
N LEU A 77 5.83 8.43 22.31
CA LEU A 77 6.25 7.31 21.47
C LEU A 77 7.64 6.83 21.88
N ASP A 78 7.83 5.52 21.90
CA ASP A 78 9.14 4.93 22.14
C ASP A 78 10.11 5.17 20.96
N ASN A 79 11.42 5.14 21.26
CA ASN A 79 12.48 5.37 20.28
C ASN A 79 12.46 4.36 19.13
N TYR A 80 12.00 3.13 19.38
CA TYR A 80 11.89 2.11 18.34
C TYR A 80 10.87 2.53 17.29
N THR A 81 9.67 2.94 17.71
CA THR A 81 8.57 3.38 16.85
C THR A 81 8.96 4.65 16.08
N ILE A 82 9.62 5.61 16.73
CA ILE A 82 10.18 6.79 16.05
C ILE A 82 11.21 6.37 14.99
N GLY A 83 12.04 5.38 15.30
CA GLY A 83 13.01 4.81 14.37
C GLY A 83 12.37 4.17 13.15
N THR A 84 11.29 3.39 13.32
CA THR A 84 10.61 2.73 12.20
C THR A 84 9.90 3.73 11.29
N ILE A 85 9.28 4.77 11.86
CA ILE A 85 8.68 5.88 11.09
C ILE A 85 9.76 6.59 10.27
N ASN A 86 10.84 7.03 10.93
CA ASN A 86 11.89 7.79 10.27
C ASN A 86 12.66 6.99 9.22
N ASN A 87 12.90 5.70 9.44
CA ASN A 87 13.75 4.90 8.55
C ASN A 87 12.98 4.17 7.46
N TYR A 88 11.72 3.82 7.70
CA TYR A 88 10.93 2.96 6.80
C TYR A 88 9.54 3.49 6.49
N ASN A 89 9.19 4.70 6.95
CA ASN A 89 7.88 5.33 6.73
C ASN A 89 6.72 4.54 7.34
N SER A 90 6.98 3.83 8.44
CA SER A 90 5.94 3.09 9.18
C SER A 90 4.77 4.02 9.55
N ARG A 91 3.56 3.69 9.13
CA ARG A 91 2.36 4.51 9.39
C ARG A 91 1.94 4.39 10.85
N LEU A 92 1.37 5.46 11.41
CA LEU A 92 0.62 5.40 12.67
C LEU A 92 -0.87 5.59 12.42
N SER A 93 -1.67 4.85 13.19
CA SER A 93 -3.12 5.00 13.20
C SER A 93 -3.62 5.02 14.63
N TYR A 94 -4.72 5.73 14.86
CA TYR A 94 -5.39 5.77 16.15
C TYR A 94 -6.87 5.38 16.03
N ALA A 95 -7.43 4.85 17.09
CA ALA A 95 -8.86 4.63 17.26
C ALA A 95 -9.29 5.13 18.64
N VAL A 96 -10.56 5.45 18.80
CA VAL A 96 -11.13 5.81 20.09
C VAL A 96 -11.98 4.64 20.60
N ASP A 97 -11.68 4.15 21.79
CA ASP A 97 -12.51 3.24 22.57
C ASP A 97 -13.14 4.01 23.72
N ASN A 98 -14.45 3.94 23.84
CA ASN A 98 -15.21 4.48 24.98
C ASN A 98 -16.13 3.42 25.59
N SER A 99 -15.86 2.14 25.32
CA SER A 99 -16.64 1.01 25.83
C SER A 99 -16.59 0.85 27.35
N SER A 100 -15.77 1.65 28.04
CA SER A 100 -15.63 1.69 29.50
C SER A 100 -16.24 2.95 30.14
N GLY A 101 -16.85 3.84 29.34
CA GLY A 101 -17.40 5.12 29.81
C GLY A 101 -16.38 6.26 29.89
N GLU A 102 -15.09 5.97 29.66
CA GLU A 102 -14.02 6.95 29.50
C GLU A 102 -13.44 6.85 28.08
N ASP A 103 -13.09 7.99 27.48
CA ASP A 103 -12.42 8.03 26.18
C ASP A 103 -10.97 7.55 26.30
N LYS A 104 -10.67 6.45 25.62
CA LYS A 104 -9.32 5.91 25.47
C LYS A 104 -8.91 5.96 24.00
N ILE A 105 -7.71 6.44 23.74
CA ILE A 105 -7.12 6.49 22.40
C ILE A 105 -6.16 5.31 22.28
N VAL A 106 -6.45 4.41 21.36
CA VAL A 106 -5.58 3.29 21.03
C VAL A 106 -4.72 3.69 19.84
N VAL A 107 -3.42 3.47 19.91
CA VAL A 107 -2.50 3.74 18.79
C VAL A 107 -1.85 2.45 18.34
N LYS A 108 -1.75 2.26 17.02
CA LYS A 108 -1.03 1.16 16.38
C LYS A 108 -0.08 1.66 15.30
N THR A 109 0.94 0.86 15.00
CA THR A 109 1.73 1.01 13.78
C THR A 109 1.13 0.16 12.66
N GLY A 110 1.24 0.66 11.44
CA GLY A 110 0.97 -0.09 10.22
C GLY A 110 1.99 -1.19 9.92
N GLY A 111 3.18 -1.10 10.53
CA GLY A 111 4.37 -1.91 10.28
C GLY A 111 5.30 -1.31 9.23
N TYR A 112 6.25 -2.10 8.73
CA TYR A 112 7.17 -1.70 7.66
C TYR A 112 7.76 -2.91 6.94
N TYR A 113 8.36 -2.66 5.77
CA TYR A 113 9.08 -3.67 5.00
C TYR A 113 10.59 -3.49 5.14
N LYS A 114 11.29 -4.60 5.38
CA LYS A 114 12.75 -4.68 5.35
C LYS A 114 13.17 -6.02 4.76
N ASP A 115 14.09 -6.03 3.81
CA ASP A 115 14.56 -7.25 3.14
C ASP A 115 13.43 -8.15 2.59
N ASN A 116 12.41 -7.56 1.95
CA ASN A 116 11.19 -8.23 1.47
C ASN A 116 10.31 -8.87 2.56
N LYS A 117 10.56 -8.57 3.84
CA LYS A 117 9.78 -9.09 4.96
C LYS A 117 8.93 -8.00 5.59
N ALA A 118 7.69 -8.36 5.90
CA ALA A 118 6.77 -7.50 6.62
C ALA A 118 7.01 -7.61 8.14
N ILE A 119 7.29 -6.49 8.79
CA ILE A 119 7.64 -6.43 10.22
C ILE A 119 6.63 -5.56 10.97
N ASP A 120 6.20 -6.02 12.15
CA ASP A 120 5.31 -5.30 13.09
C ASP A 120 3.98 -4.82 12.48
N ILE A 121 3.46 -5.51 11.47
CA ILE A 121 2.19 -5.16 10.83
C ILE A 121 1.06 -5.08 11.86
N ASN A 122 0.35 -3.95 11.89
CA ASN A 122 -0.78 -3.69 12.79
C ASN A 122 -0.47 -3.83 14.30
N ARG A 123 0.78 -3.67 14.72
CA ARG A 123 1.17 -3.78 16.14
C ARG A 123 0.61 -2.60 16.95
N TRP A 124 -0.18 -2.90 17.98
CA TRP A 124 -0.68 -1.89 18.94
C TRP A 124 0.48 -1.43 19.84
N ILE A 125 0.72 -0.12 19.89
CA ILE A 125 1.86 0.45 20.63
C ILE A 125 1.46 1.01 22.01
N GLY A 126 0.17 1.30 22.20
CA GLY A 126 -0.33 1.74 23.49
C GLY A 126 -1.81 2.09 23.49
N ILE A 127 -2.35 2.13 24.70
CA ILE A 127 -3.64 2.70 25.05
C ILE A 127 -3.34 3.97 25.84
N TYR A 128 -4.05 5.04 25.54
CA TYR A 128 -3.78 6.36 26.10
C TYR A 128 -5.07 7.00 26.59
N LYS A 129 -4.96 7.81 27.64
CA LYS A 129 -6.00 8.74 28.06
C LYS A 129 -5.55 10.16 27.75
N VAL A 130 -6.51 11.09 27.69
CA VAL A 130 -6.17 12.51 27.62
C VAL A 130 -5.87 13.03 29.02
N GLY A 131 -4.73 13.70 29.16
CA GLY A 131 -4.31 14.36 30.39
C GLY A 131 -3.35 15.49 30.08
N ASN A 132 -3.52 16.64 30.75
CA ASN A 132 -2.63 17.80 30.61
C ASN A 132 -2.39 18.25 29.15
N ASN A 133 -3.45 18.26 28.32
CA ASN A 133 -3.36 18.55 26.88
C ASN A 133 -2.43 17.63 26.08
N LYS A 134 -2.23 16.38 26.52
CA LYS A 134 -1.41 15.35 25.88
C LYS A 134 -2.05 13.95 26.01
N LEU A 135 -1.46 12.97 25.34
CA LEU A 135 -1.77 11.56 25.53
C LEU A 135 -0.85 10.93 26.57
N GLU A 136 -1.45 10.48 27.66
CA GLU A 136 -0.77 9.76 28.73
C GLU A 136 -1.03 8.27 28.57
N LYS A 137 0.04 7.47 28.47
CA LYS A 137 -0.07 6.01 28.30
C LYS A 137 -0.72 5.40 29.54
N THR A 138 -1.72 4.55 29.34
CA THR A 138 -2.37 3.79 30.41
C THR A 138 -1.63 2.47 30.67
N ASN A 139 -1.94 1.85 31.80
CA ASN A 139 -1.48 0.49 32.13
C ASN A 139 -2.49 -0.59 31.69
N ASP A 140 -3.45 -0.23 30.82
CA ASP A 140 -4.44 -1.18 30.33
C ASP A 140 -3.78 -2.28 29.50
N ASN A 141 -4.32 -3.50 29.59
CA ASN A 141 -3.85 -4.62 28.81
C ASN A 141 -4.37 -4.53 27.37
N ILE A 142 -3.44 -4.48 26.42
CA ILE A 142 -3.70 -4.41 24.98
C ILE A 142 -4.47 -5.66 24.48
N GLU A 143 -4.12 -6.85 24.96
CA GLU A 143 -4.71 -8.11 24.48
C GLU A 143 -6.17 -8.27 24.96
N ASP A 144 -6.46 -7.80 26.16
CA ASP A 144 -7.83 -7.76 26.69
C ASP A 144 -8.69 -6.83 25.83
N LEU A 145 -8.16 -5.66 25.47
CA LEU A 145 -8.89 -4.71 24.63
C LEU A 145 -9.10 -5.25 23.21
N LYS A 146 -8.07 -5.82 22.57
CA LYS A 146 -8.19 -6.47 21.25
C LYS A 146 -9.30 -7.52 21.23
N THR A 147 -9.38 -8.33 22.28
CA THR A 147 -10.41 -9.37 22.41
C THR A 147 -11.81 -8.77 22.55
N LYS A 148 -11.96 -7.74 23.39
CA LYS A 148 -13.25 -7.06 23.64
C LYS A 148 -13.77 -6.30 22.42
N THR A 149 -12.87 -5.65 21.68
CA THR A 149 -13.23 -4.73 20.59
C THR A 149 -13.07 -5.33 19.21
N LYS A 150 -12.81 -6.64 19.08
CA LYS A 150 -12.56 -7.36 17.81
C LYS A 150 -13.34 -6.75 16.62
N ASP A 151 -12.60 -6.05 15.75
CA ASP A 151 -13.06 -5.37 14.53
C ASP A 151 -14.08 -4.22 14.68
N LYS A 152 -14.37 -3.79 15.92
CA LYS A 152 -15.29 -2.67 16.22
C LYS A 152 -14.61 -1.30 16.19
N LEU A 153 -13.28 -1.26 16.30
CA LEU A 153 -12.53 0.00 16.30
C LEU A 153 -12.42 0.57 14.89
N LYS A 154 -12.82 1.83 14.76
CA LYS A 154 -12.60 2.61 13.55
C LYS A 154 -11.23 3.30 13.64
N TRP A 155 -10.31 2.86 12.79
CA TRP A 155 -8.96 3.40 12.73
C TRP A 155 -8.88 4.62 11.82
N ASN A 156 -8.23 5.67 12.32
CA ASN A 156 -7.91 6.89 11.60
C ASN A 156 -6.39 6.99 11.46
N ASN A 157 -5.94 7.48 10.32
CA ASN A 157 -4.52 7.53 10.00
C ASN A 157 -3.91 8.87 10.40
N ILE A 158 -2.70 8.82 10.93
CA ILE A 158 -1.92 10.03 11.22
C ILE A 158 -1.04 10.32 10.00
N ASN A 159 -1.23 11.50 9.40
CA ASN A 159 -0.59 11.88 8.14
C ASN A 159 0.78 12.53 8.39
N LEU A 160 1.74 11.73 8.83
CA LEU A 160 3.12 12.18 9.01
C LEU A 160 3.83 12.35 7.67
N LYS A 161 4.57 13.44 7.51
CA LYS A 161 5.43 13.69 6.37
C LYS A 161 6.80 13.04 6.58
N ASN A 162 7.17 12.20 5.64
CA ASN A 162 8.50 11.66 5.50
C ASN A 162 9.45 12.70 4.87
N THR A 163 10.53 13.02 5.59
CA THR A 163 11.49 14.08 5.21
C THR A 163 12.95 13.63 5.18
N LYS A 164 13.26 12.44 5.70
CA LYS A 164 14.65 11.95 5.84
C LYS A 164 14.92 10.81 4.87
N HIS A 165 16.02 10.86 4.13
CA HIS A 165 16.44 9.72 3.32
C HIS A 165 17.02 8.58 4.17
N ASN A 166 16.86 7.37 3.66
CA ASN A 166 17.51 6.16 4.13
C ASN A 166 18.00 5.37 2.91
N ARG A 167 19.31 5.43 2.65
CA ARG A 167 19.94 4.79 1.48
C ARG A 167 19.81 3.28 1.49
N GLN A 168 19.81 2.66 2.67
CA GLN A 168 19.58 1.23 2.80
C GLN A 168 18.17 0.85 2.36
N ALA A 169 17.15 1.61 2.79
CA ALA A 169 15.77 1.38 2.35
C ALA A 169 15.59 1.64 0.83
N ALA A 170 16.34 2.58 0.25
CA ALA A 170 16.36 2.81 -1.20
C ALA A 170 16.96 1.62 -1.95
N TYR A 171 18.12 1.12 -1.51
CA TYR A 171 18.74 -0.11 -2.04
C TYR A 171 17.77 -1.28 -1.99
N GLU A 172 17.15 -1.53 -0.82
CA GLU A 172 16.19 -2.62 -0.65
C GLU A 172 14.99 -2.45 -1.58
N THR A 173 14.40 -1.25 -1.67
CA THR A 173 13.28 -0.97 -2.58
C THR A 173 13.66 -1.34 -4.02
N VAL A 174 14.79 -0.85 -4.53
CA VAL A 174 15.21 -1.18 -5.89
C VAL A 174 15.48 -2.67 -6.03
N ARG A 175 16.18 -3.30 -5.08
CA ARG A 175 16.46 -4.74 -5.09
C ARG A 175 15.18 -5.58 -5.19
N THR A 176 14.13 -5.19 -4.47
CA THR A 176 12.82 -5.87 -4.50
C THR A 176 12.16 -5.80 -5.86
N TYR A 177 12.19 -4.64 -6.53
CA TYR A 177 11.37 -4.39 -7.71
C TYR A 177 12.12 -4.46 -9.04
N LEU A 178 13.46 -4.35 -9.03
CA LEU A 178 14.31 -4.24 -10.22
C LEU A 178 14.04 -5.34 -11.25
N PHE A 179 14.01 -6.60 -10.79
CA PHE A 179 13.84 -7.76 -11.67
C PHE A 179 12.47 -7.79 -12.37
N HIS A 180 11.45 -7.21 -11.74
CA HIS A 180 10.06 -7.40 -12.18
C HIS A 180 9.52 -6.26 -13.03
N ILE A 181 10.26 -5.15 -13.12
CA ILE A 181 9.80 -3.89 -13.70
C ILE A 181 10.81 -3.34 -14.72
N HIS A 182 11.92 -4.05 -14.97
CA HIS A 182 12.93 -3.63 -15.92
C HIS A 182 12.36 -3.48 -17.35
N ASP A 183 12.76 -2.40 -18.01
CA ASP A 183 12.55 -2.05 -19.43
C ASP A 183 11.21 -1.47 -19.92
N LYS A 184 10.19 -1.20 -19.09
CA LYS A 184 8.90 -0.73 -19.65
C LYS A 184 8.21 0.38 -18.85
N LYS A 185 8.33 1.62 -19.33
CA LYS A 185 7.42 2.72 -18.96
C LYS A 185 5.97 2.26 -19.18
N GLY A 186 5.14 2.29 -18.13
CA GLY A 186 3.72 1.91 -18.18
C GLY A 186 3.41 0.41 -18.02
N TYR A 187 4.36 -0.42 -17.52
CA TYR A 187 4.12 -1.85 -17.29
C TYR A 187 3.13 -2.10 -16.15
N LYS A 188 2.16 -2.99 -16.38
CA LYS A 188 1.28 -3.52 -15.33
C LYS A 188 1.89 -4.77 -14.72
N LEU A 189 2.01 -4.78 -13.39
CA LEU A 189 2.49 -5.94 -12.60
C LEU A 189 1.69 -7.19 -12.97
N GLN A 190 2.37 -8.19 -13.56
CA GLN A 190 1.75 -9.45 -13.98
C GLN A 190 1.46 -10.37 -12.79
N PRO A 191 0.59 -11.39 -12.93
CA PRO A 191 0.24 -12.28 -11.82
C PRO A 191 1.47 -12.96 -11.19
N VAL A 192 2.42 -13.42 -12.01
CA VAL A 192 3.66 -14.05 -11.51
C VAL A 192 4.51 -13.07 -10.70
N THR A 193 4.52 -11.77 -11.04
CA THR A 193 5.19 -10.74 -10.24
C THR A 193 4.48 -10.55 -8.90
N LEU A 194 3.17 -10.34 -8.95
CA LEU A 194 2.33 -10.04 -7.78
C LEU A 194 2.29 -11.17 -6.76
N PHE A 195 2.18 -12.41 -7.23
CA PHE A 195 1.99 -13.57 -6.35
C PHE A 195 3.24 -14.43 -6.22
N GLY A 196 4.21 -14.28 -7.12
CA GLY A 196 5.35 -15.16 -7.21
C GLY A 196 6.68 -14.56 -6.78
N TYR A 197 6.85 -13.24 -6.90
CA TYR A 197 8.15 -12.63 -6.64
C TYR A 197 8.14 -11.61 -5.51
N LEU A 198 7.17 -10.70 -5.52
CA LEU A 198 7.06 -9.63 -4.54
C LEU A 198 6.63 -10.10 -3.13
N PRO A 199 5.77 -11.14 -2.98
CA PRO A 199 5.39 -11.61 -1.65
C PRO A 199 6.56 -12.19 -0.88
N ASP A 200 6.54 -11.97 0.44
CA ASP A 200 7.51 -12.52 1.40
C ASP A 200 7.65 -14.05 1.22
N PRO A 201 8.82 -14.54 0.79
CA PRO A 201 9.02 -15.95 0.52
C PRO A 201 8.87 -16.82 1.77
N ASP A 202 9.15 -16.27 2.96
CA ASP A 202 9.06 -17.01 4.23
C ASP A 202 7.60 -17.26 4.65
N LYS A 203 6.66 -16.49 4.11
CA LYS A 203 5.21 -16.65 4.36
C LYS A 203 4.54 -17.67 3.43
N ARG A 204 5.26 -18.23 2.46
CA ARG A 204 4.69 -19.21 1.55
C ARG A 204 4.43 -20.52 2.27
N ILE A 205 3.25 -21.07 2.04
CA ILE A 205 2.93 -22.42 2.49
C ILE A 205 3.61 -23.38 1.53
N GLN A 206 4.37 -24.33 2.04
CA GLN A 206 5.07 -25.31 1.20
C GLN A 206 4.08 -26.19 0.44
N GLY A 207 4.32 -26.38 -0.86
CA GLY A 207 3.57 -27.29 -1.72
C GLY A 207 4.28 -28.61 -1.94
N THR A 208 3.69 -29.47 -2.77
CA THR A 208 4.27 -30.74 -3.21
C THR A 208 4.06 -30.93 -4.72
N GLY A 209 4.98 -31.65 -5.37
CA GLY A 209 4.92 -31.91 -6.81
C GLY A 209 5.11 -30.64 -7.65
N ASP A 210 4.23 -30.43 -8.62
CA ASP A 210 4.30 -29.28 -9.55
C ASP A 210 3.99 -27.94 -8.86
N ILE A 211 3.26 -27.98 -7.74
CA ILE A 211 3.03 -26.81 -6.88
C ILE A 211 4.14 -26.76 -5.86
N THR A 212 5.08 -25.84 -6.04
CA THR A 212 6.21 -25.68 -5.11
C THR A 212 5.85 -24.89 -3.86
N GLY A 213 4.80 -24.06 -3.94
CA GLY A 213 4.29 -23.33 -2.79
C GLY A 213 2.99 -22.60 -3.06
N PHE A 214 2.36 -22.14 -1.99
CA PHE A 214 1.16 -21.30 -2.03
C PHE A 214 1.47 -19.94 -1.45
N THR A 215 1.13 -18.91 -2.20
CA THR A 215 1.22 -17.53 -1.76
C THR A 215 -0.10 -17.13 -1.13
N VAL A 216 -0.03 -16.60 0.09
CA VAL A 216 -1.16 -15.98 0.78
C VAL A 216 -0.81 -14.51 1.00
N ILE A 217 -1.56 -13.61 0.38
CA ILE A 217 -1.27 -12.18 0.42
C ILE A 217 -2.57 -11.38 0.58
N SER A 218 -2.56 -10.37 1.43
CA SER A 218 -3.73 -9.51 1.63
C SER A 218 -3.85 -8.46 0.51
N LEU A 219 -5.08 -8.02 0.24
CA LEU A 219 -5.32 -6.91 -0.69
C LEU A 219 -4.61 -5.63 -0.23
N GLN A 220 -4.53 -5.38 1.09
CA GLN A 220 -3.83 -4.22 1.64
C GLN A 220 -2.33 -4.27 1.35
N GLU A 221 -1.69 -5.44 1.48
CA GLU A 221 -0.28 -5.63 1.13
C GLU A 221 -0.03 -5.43 -0.36
N LEU A 222 -0.95 -5.90 -1.21
CA LEU A 222 -0.92 -5.60 -2.66
C LEU A 222 -1.10 -4.11 -2.94
N THR A 223 -1.96 -3.42 -2.18
CA THR A 223 -2.12 -1.96 -2.29
C THR A 223 -0.84 -1.21 -1.91
N ASP A 224 -0.13 -1.66 -0.86
CA ASP A 224 1.17 -1.09 -0.49
C ASP A 224 2.21 -1.29 -1.60
N ILE A 225 2.23 -2.48 -2.22
CA ILE A 225 3.06 -2.78 -3.40
C ILE A 225 2.74 -1.83 -4.56
N TYR A 226 1.46 -1.67 -4.93
CA TYR A 226 1.04 -0.79 -6.03
C TYR A 226 1.46 0.66 -5.79
N ASN A 227 1.24 1.16 -4.58
CA ASN A 227 1.62 2.53 -4.21
C ASN A 227 3.14 2.75 -4.10
N THR A 228 3.91 1.67 -3.99
CA THR A 228 5.37 1.68 -4.08
C THR A 228 5.84 1.69 -5.54
N VAL A 229 5.21 0.88 -6.39
CA VAL A 229 5.63 0.70 -7.79
C VAL A 229 5.24 1.86 -8.68
N TYR A 230 4.04 2.40 -8.52
CA TYR A 230 3.51 3.43 -9.42
C TYR A 230 3.61 4.81 -8.78
N PRO A 231 3.74 5.90 -9.57
CA PRO A 231 3.71 7.26 -9.05
C PRO A 231 2.31 7.71 -8.60
N ASP A 232 1.25 7.16 -9.20
CA ASP A 232 -0.13 7.43 -8.79
C ASP A 232 -0.45 6.81 -7.42
N THR A 233 -1.57 7.23 -6.83
CA THR A 233 -2.08 6.67 -5.58
C THR A 233 -3.26 5.76 -5.87
N TYR A 234 -3.24 4.56 -5.30
CA TYR A 234 -4.24 3.52 -5.49
C TYR A 234 -4.89 3.15 -4.15
N ASN A 235 -6.21 2.95 -4.16
CA ASN A 235 -6.95 2.34 -3.06
C ASN A 235 -7.21 0.85 -3.31
N ASP A 236 -7.67 0.14 -2.26
CA ASP A 236 -7.88 -1.32 -2.30
C ASP A 236 -8.85 -1.75 -3.43
N SER A 237 -9.89 -0.96 -3.72
CA SER A 237 -10.85 -1.28 -4.79
C SER A 237 -10.20 -1.21 -6.16
N GLN A 238 -9.43 -0.14 -6.43
CA GLN A 238 -8.72 0.03 -7.71
C GLN A 238 -7.69 -1.07 -7.92
N VAL A 239 -6.96 -1.45 -6.85
CA VAL A 239 -5.98 -2.54 -6.90
C VAL A 239 -6.66 -3.87 -7.18
N LYS A 240 -7.76 -4.18 -6.49
CA LYS A 240 -8.54 -5.39 -6.73
C LYS A 240 -8.98 -5.47 -8.19
N ASP A 241 -9.55 -4.40 -8.72
CA ASP A 241 -10.02 -4.34 -10.11
C ASP A 241 -8.87 -4.54 -11.10
N ASP A 242 -7.72 -3.89 -10.88
CA ASP A 242 -6.54 -4.05 -11.74
C ASP A 242 -5.98 -5.48 -11.70
N ILE A 243 -5.90 -6.10 -10.51
CA ILE A 243 -5.48 -7.49 -10.35
C ILE A 243 -6.41 -8.44 -11.11
N ILE A 244 -7.72 -8.27 -10.97
CA ILE A 244 -8.71 -9.08 -11.70
C ILE A 244 -8.53 -8.92 -13.20
N ASN A 245 -8.33 -7.68 -13.68
CA ASN A 245 -8.12 -7.40 -15.10
C ASN A 245 -6.82 -8.04 -15.61
N VAL A 246 -5.73 -7.95 -14.84
CA VAL A 246 -4.44 -8.56 -15.18
C VAL A 246 -4.57 -10.09 -15.24
N ILE A 247 -5.24 -10.72 -14.29
CA ILE A 247 -5.44 -12.18 -14.31
C ILE A 247 -6.32 -12.59 -15.51
N LYS A 248 -7.42 -11.88 -15.75
CA LYS A 248 -8.34 -12.15 -16.88
C LYS A 248 -7.67 -11.99 -18.26
N ASN A 249 -6.68 -11.13 -18.36
CA ASN A 249 -5.90 -10.90 -19.58
C ASN A 249 -4.64 -11.78 -19.66
N SER A 250 -4.45 -12.69 -18.70
CA SER A 250 -3.34 -13.63 -18.68
C SER A 250 -3.77 -15.04 -19.12
N ASN A 251 -2.80 -15.93 -19.27
CA ASN A 251 -3.04 -17.34 -19.60
C ASN A 251 -3.77 -18.10 -18.47
N THR A 252 -3.93 -17.52 -17.28
CA THR A 252 -4.62 -18.14 -16.13
C THR A 252 -6.03 -17.58 -15.90
N LYS A 253 -6.63 -16.90 -16.89
CA LYS A 253 -7.94 -16.23 -16.76
C LYS A 253 -9.08 -17.10 -16.21
N GLU A 254 -9.11 -18.38 -16.55
CA GLU A 254 -10.15 -19.34 -16.11
C GLU A 254 -9.87 -19.90 -14.71
N MET A 255 -8.72 -19.55 -14.14
CA MET A 255 -8.23 -20.03 -12.86
C MET A 255 -8.32 -18.93 -11.78
N TYR A 256 -9.23 -17.97 -11.95
CA TYR A 256 -9.58 -16.98 -10.93
C TYR A 256 -10.98 -17.23 -10.39
N LYS A 257 -11.14 -17.25 -9.06
CA LYS A 257 -12.45 -17.30 -8.42
C LYS A 257 -12.49 -16.47 -7.15
N GLU A 258 -13.67 -15.93 -6.85
CA GLU A 258 -13.94 -15.27 -5.57
C GLU A 258 -14.90 -16.13 -4.75
N ILE A 259 -14.63 -16.24 -3.45
CA ILE A 259 -15.46 -17.00 -2.52
C ILE A 259 -15.85 -16.14 -1.32
N ASP A 260 -17.09 -16.29 -0.87
CA ASP A 260 -17.60 -15.60 0.32
C ASP A 260 -17.22 -16.35 1.60
N ASP A 261 -15.91 -16.48 1.80
CA ASP A 261 -15.33 -17.21 2.92
C ASP A 261 -14.08 -16.52 3.49
N SER A 262 -13.63 -17.02 4.63
CA SER A 262 -12.42 -16.59 5.34
C SER A 262 -11.28 -17.59 5.11
N PHE A 263 -10.12 -17.07 4.72
CA PHE A 263 -8.90 -17.85 4.61
C PHE A 263 -8.47 -18.38 5.98
N GLU A 264 -8.61 -17.57 7.05
CA GLU A 264 -8.24 -17.98 8.41
C GLU A 264 -9.03 -19.22 8.87
N LYS A 265 -10.31 -19.31 8.49
CA LYS A 265 -11.18 -20.41 8.87
C LYS A 265 -11.01 -21.63 7.96
N ASN A 266 -11.05 -21.41 6.65
CA ASN A 266 -11.25 -22.49 5.66
C ASN A 266 -10.18 -22.53 4.57
N GLY A 267 -9.26 -21.56 4.51
CA GLY A 267 -8.29 -21.46 3.42
C GLY A 267 -7.28 -22.60 3.38
N LYS A 268 -6.89 -23.14 4.54
CA LYS A 268 -5.91 -24.23 4.62
C LYS A 268 -6.44 -25.56 4.06
N THR A 269 -7.74 -25.81 4.15
CA THR A 269 -8.32 -27.06 3.60
C THR A 269 -8.39 -27.01 2.08
N MET A 270 -8.42 -25.82 1.47
CA MET A 270 -8.46 -25.66 0.01
C MET A 270 -7.12 -25.88 -0.69
N LEU A 271 -6.01 -26.01 0.05
CA LEU A 271 -4.67 -26.16 -0.51
C LEU A 271 -4.52 -27.44 -1.35
N SER A 272 -5.28 -28.50 -1.07
CA SER A 272 -5.27 -29.75 -1.85
C SER A 272 -6.03 -29.66 -3.17
N ASP A 273 -6.97 -28.71 -3.28
CA ASP A 273 -7.96 -28.67 -4.35
C ASP A 273 -7.65 -27.59 -5.39
N ILE A 274 -6.78 -26.64 -5.02
CA ILE A 274 -6.33 -25.56 -5.89
C ILE A 274 -5.32 -26.07 -6.92
N LYS A 275 -5.49 -25.67 -8.18
CA LYS A 275 -4.61 -26.08 -9.28
C LYS A 275 -3.43 -25.12 -9.43
N LEU A 276 -2.33 -25.60 -10.01
CA LEU A 276 -1.19 -24.76 -10.37
C LEU A 276 -1.63 -23.54 -11.20
N GLY A 277 -1.27 -22.33 -10.77
CA GLY A 277 -1.62 -21.07 -11.41
C GLY A 277 -3.00 -20.53 -11.02
N GLU A 278 -3.80 -21.27 -10.24
CA GLU A 278 -5.10 -20.83 -9.75
C GLU A 278 -4.95 -19.83 -8.61
N THR A 279 -5.79 -18.79 -8.66
CA THR A 279 -5.88 -17.70 -7.69
C THR A 279 -7.30 -17.64 -7.12
N VAL A 280 -7.42 -17.70 -5.80
CA VAL A 280 -8.68 -17.63 -5.07
C VAL A 280 -8.69 -16.39 -4.19
N PHE A 281 -9.72 -15.55 -4.34
CA PHE A 281 -9.93 -14.38 -3.49
C PHE A 281 -10.99 -14.67 -2.41
N PHE A 282 -10.57 -14.62 -1.15
CA PHE A 282 -11.40 -14.78 0.04
C PHE A 282 -11.99 -13.42 0.45
N LYS A 283 -13.29 -13.22 0.17
CA LYS A 283 -13.95 -11.91 0.33
C LYS A 283 -14.04 -11.43 1.78
N LYS A 284 -14.13 -12.34 2.77
CA LYS A 284 -14.32 -11.95 4.17
C LYS A 284 -13.07 -11.32 4.77
N ASP A 285 -11.90 -11.78 4.32
CA ASP A 285 -10.61 -11.35 4.86
C ASP A 285 -9.84 -10.46 3.85
N ASN A 286 -10.35 -10.31 2.62
CA ASN A 286 -9.68 -9.67 1.50
C ASN A 286 -8.28 -10.25 1.21
N ILE A 287 -8.20 -11.58 1.14
CA ILE A 287 -6.94 -12.33 0.95
C ILE A 287 -6.96 -13.07 -0.39
N TYR A 288 -5.84 -13.04 -1.09
CA TYR A 288 -5.56 -13.90 -2.23
C TYR A 288 -4.74 -15.12 -1.80
N LEU A 289 -5.18 -16.29 -2.24
CA LEU A 289 -4.43 -17.54 -2.22
C LEU A 289 -4.07 -17.90 -3.66
N THR A 290 -2.79 -18.10 -3.96
CA THR A 290 -2.34 -18.51 -5.30
C THR A 290 -1.42 -19.72 -5.22
N ALA A 291 -1.67 -20.74 -6.03
CA ALA A 291 -0.79 -21.90 -6.14
C ALA A 291 0.31 -21.65 -7.18
N MET A 292 1.57 -21.73 -6.75
CA MET A 292 2.73 -21.35 -7.53
C MET A 292 3.65 -22.54 -7.83
N GLY A 293 4.08 -22.63 -9.08
CA GLY A 293 5.14 -23.54 -9.51
C GLY A 293 6.52 -22.96 -9.21
N GLY A 294 7.57 -23.66 -9.63
CA GLY A 294 8.94 -23.18 -9.49
C GLY A 294 9.12 -21.85 -10.22
N ILE A 295 9.64 -20.86 -9.51
CA ILE A 295 9.89 -19.50 -10.03
C ILE A 295 11.40 -19.32 -10.08
N GLY A 296 11.94 -19.06 -11.27
CA GLY A 296 13.36 -18.92 -11.50
C GLY A 296 13.69 -17.70 -12.33
N GLY A 297 14.93 -17.23 -12.21
CA GLY A 297 15.45 -16.10 -12.96
C GLY A 297 16.68 -15.53 -12.28
N ALA A 298 17.84 -15.65 -12.93
CA ALA A 298 19.03 -14.89 -12.55
C ALA A 298 19.05 -13.59 -13.35
N SER A 299 19.35 -12.49 -12.67
CA SER A 299 19.56 -11.19 -13.32
C SER A 299 21.03 -10.79 -13.21
N PRO A 300 21.66 -10.33 -14.30
CA PRO A 300 23.00 -9.76 -14.25
C PRO A 300 23.00 -8.33 -13.70
N ILE A 301 21.83 -7.71 -13.54
CA ILE A 301 21.68 -6.36 -13.01
C ILE A 301 21.26 -6.37 -11.54
N SER A 302 21.78 -5.41 -10.78
CA SER A 302 21.49 -5.18 -9.37
C SER A 302 21.65 -3.70 -9.02
N PRO A 303 20.97 -3.14 -8.00
CA PRO A 303 21.35 -1.83 -7.49
C PRO A 303 22.78 -1.86 -6.93
N SER A 304 23.53 -0.76 -7.05
CA SER A 304 24.88 -0.67 -6.48
C SER A 304 24.86 -0.92 -4.97
N GLU A 305 25.73 -1.81 -4.50
CA GLU A 305 25.93 -2.08 -3.07
C GLU A 305 26.70 -0.93 -2.38
N ASP A 306 27.43 -0.12 -3.14
CA ASP A 306 28.09 1.07 -2.62
C ASP A 306 27.08 2.22 -2.47
N LEU A 307 26.48 2.28 -1.28
CA LEU A 307 25.49 3.30 -0.91
C LEU A 307 26.02 4.73 -0.99
N SER A 308 27.34 4.95 -1.07
CA SER A 308 27.91 6.29 -1.22
C SER A 308 27.64 6.88 -2.62
N GLN A 309 27.34 6.03 -3.62
CA GLN A 309 27.03 6.43 -4.99
C GLN A 309 25.61 6.98 -5.16
N TYR A 310 24.77 6.85 -4.14
CA TYR A 310 23.37 7.25 -4.18
C TYR A 310 23.29 8.75 -4.00
N LYS A 311 22.58 9.42 -4.90
CA LYS A 311 22.47 10.89 -4.90
C LYS A 311 21.09 11.30 -4.41
N GLU A 312 21.06 12.17 -3.40
CA GLU A 312 19.83 12.77 -2.88
C GLU A 312 19.62 14.13 -3.56
N ASP A 313 18.41 14.36 -4.07
CA ASP A 313 17.98 15.60 -4.73
C ASP A 313 16.58 15.99 -4.24
N GLY A 314 16.53 16.83 -3.21
CA GLY A 314 15.28 17.21 -2.55
C GLY A 314 14.60 15.99 -1.90
N GLU A 315 13.43 15.60 -2.42
CA GLU A 315 12.69 14.40 -1.97
C GLU A 315 13.07 13.14 -2.77
N ARG A 316 13.95 13.27 -3.77
CA ARG A 316 14.38 12.17 -4.65
C ARG A 316 15.67 11.54 -4.17
N ILE A 317 15.81 10.24 -4.42
CA ILE A 317 17.09 9.53 -4.33
C ILE A 317 17.31 8.73 -5.61
N ILE A 318 18.48 8.92 -6.20
CA ILE A 318 18.90 8.27 -7.44
C ILE A 318 19.78 7.08 -7.07
N VAL A 319 19.37 5.89 -7.54
CA VAL A 319 19.98 4.60 -7.26
C VAL A 319 20.59 4.04 -8.55
N PRO A 320 21.93 3.96 -8.66
CA PRO A 320 22.58 3.41 -9.84
C PRO A 320 22.37 1.89 -9.92
N ILE A 321 22.12 1.40 -11.13
CA ILE A 321 22.03 -0.04 -11.43
C ILE A 321 23.36 -0.49 -12.02
N ILE A 322 23.89 -1.61 -11.54
CA ILE A 322 25.16 -2.21 -11.94
C ILE A 322 24.87 -3.49 -12.72
N ASP A 323 25.47 -3.62 -13.90
CA ASP A 323 25.43 -4.83 -14.73
C ASP A 323 26.75 -5.60 -14.65
N ILE A 324 26.72 -6.78 -14.01
CA ILE A 324 27.90 -7.63 -13.87
C ILE A 324 28.33 -8.25 -15.21
N SER A 325 27.41 -8.40 -16.17
CA SER A 325 27.75 -8.86 -17.53
C SER A 325 28.55 -7.81 -18.31
N LYS A 326 28.51 -6.54 -17.87
CA LYS A 326 29.27 -5.40 -18.40
C LYS A 326 30.44 -4.99 -17.50
N ASN A 327 31.06 -5.94 -16.81
CA ASN A 327 32.18 -5.72 -15.87
C ASN A 327 31.83 -4.79 -14.71
N GLY A 328 30.57 -4.82 -14.22
CA GLY A 328 30.13 -4.00 -13.10
C GLY A 328 29.98 -2.52 -13.43
N ARG A 329 29.74 -2.18 -14.70
CA ARG A 329 29.44 -0.81 -15.11
C ARG A 329 28.02 -0.41 -14.72
N VAL A 330 27.83 0.88 -14.50
CA VAL A 330 26.50 1.46 -14.34
C VAL A 330 25.73 1.30 -15.66
N ASP A 331 24.54 0.71 -15.57
CA ASP A 331 23.65 0.39 -16.68
C ASP A 331 22.20 0.78 -16.31
N GLY A 332 22.01 2.08 -16.13
CA GLY A 332 20.73 2.68 -15.77
C GLY A 332 20.65 3.17 -14.33
N GLU A 333 19.53 3.81 -14.01
CA GLU A 333 19.26 4.37 -12.70
C GLU A 333 17.77 4.28 -12.33
N TYR A 334 17.49 4.01 -11.06
CA TYR A 334 16.16 4.15 -10.48
C TYR A 334 16.08 5.49 -9.74
N ILE A 335 15.02 6.24 -10.01
CA ILE A 335 14.70 7.47 -9.29
C ILE A 335 13.53 7.16 -8.37
N LEU A 336 13.82 7.19 -7.08
CA LEU A 336 12.85 6.99 -6.03
C LEU A 336 12.47 8.32 -5.42
N ARG A 337 11.22 8.48 -4.98
CA ARG A 337 10.78 9.65 -4.19
C ARG A 337 10.29 9.23 -2.82
N LEU A 338 10.61 10.02 -1.79
CA LEU A 338 10.04 9.85 -0.45
C LEU A 338 8.51 9.74 -0.54
N ASN A 339 7.98 8.67 0.05
CA ASN A 339 6.58 8.35 -0.13
C ASN A 339 5.70 9.12 0.86
N ASN A 340 5.22 10.28 0.42
CA ASN A 340 4.31 11.17 1.15
C ASN A 340 2.87 11.13 0.60
N LYS A 341 2.51 10.08 -0.13
CA LYS A 341 1.16 9.97 -0.72
C LYS A 341 0.10 9.81 0.37
N HIS A 342 -1.10 10.28 0.09
CA HIS A 342 -2.26 10.09 0.97
C HIS A 342 -2.99 8.79 0.62
N TYR A 343 -2.66 7.73 1.35
CA TYR A 343 -3.20 6.39 1.14
C TYR A 343 -4.65 6.28 1.66
N GLU A 344 -5.57 5.89 0.78
CA GLU A 344 -6.95 5.48 1.12
C GLU A 344 -7.10 3.95 1.34
N GLY A 345 -6.00 3.19 1.20
CA GLY A 345 -5.90 1.75 1.43
C GLY A 345 -4.49 1.36 1.89
N GLY A 346 -4.20 0.07 2.01
CA GLY A 346 -2.89 -0.40 2.50
C GLY A 346 -2.60 -0.09 3.98
N ASN A 347 -1.57 -0.73 4.53
CA ASN A 347 -1.22 -0.61 5.96
C ASN A 347 0.21 -0.13 6.18
N SER A 348 1.14 -0.51 5.33
CA SER A 348 2.58 -0.32 5.48
C SER A 348 3.15 0.39 4.26
N PRO A 349 2.96 1.72 4.15
CA PRO A 349 3.56 2.49 3.08
C PRO A 349 5.08 2.29 3.10
N SER A 350 5.64 2.04 1.93
CA SER A 350 7.08 1.97 1.74
C SER A 350 7.74 3.30 2.02
N LYS A 351 9.05 3.28 2.29
CA LYS A 351 9.85 4.49 2.45
C LYS A 351 9.84 5.38 1.20
N TYR A 352 9.84 4.73 0.05
CA TYR A 352 9.95 5.33 -1.27
C TYR A 352 8.95 4.73 -2.22
N TYR A 353 8.48 5.51 -3.20
CA TYR A 353 7.89 4.95 -4.41
C TYR A 353 8.83 5.17 -5.60
N ILE A 354 8.68 4.34 -6.63
CA ILE A 354 9.44 4.43 -7.88
C ILE A 354 8.84 5.55 -8.72
N GLU A 355 9.58 6.64 -8.91
CA GLU A 355 9.16 7.76 -9.73
C GLU A 355 9.51 7.53 -11.20
N GLU A 356 10.75 7.10 -11.48
CA GLU A 356 11.25 6.88 -12.83
C GLU A 356 12.33 5.78 -12.86
N ILE A 357 12.43 5.09 -14.00
CA ILE A 357 13.52 4.16 -14.34
C ILE A 357 14.16 4.70 -15.62
N ARG A 358 15.48 4.82 -15.66
CA ARG A 358 16.25 5.37 -16.78
C ARG A 358 17.37 4.47 -17.25
#